data_AF-A0A920TKR1-F1
#
_entry.id   AF-A0A920TKR1-F1
#
_cell.length_a   1.000
_cell.length_b   1.000
_cell.length_c   1.000
_cell.angle_alpha   90.00
_cell.angle_beta   90.00
_cell.angle_gamma   90.00
#
_symmetry.space_group_name_H-M   'P 1'
#
loop_
_entity.id
_entity.type
_entity.pdbx_description
1 polymer ?
#
loop_
_entity_poly.entity_id
_entity_poly.type
_entity_poly.pdbx_seq_one_letter_code
_entity_poly.pdbx_strand_id
1 'polypeptide(L)'
;MIIDEAHNLVDTAYKQMEKSISAYPIKAVIDSVNPEGKSSARWKSQLICCAKSRFFSGIIDDLIKLTSGCKTAVDTLFQELEFNVSNPFDSSAKYSEKYIIYNLTEEYGIFFKEINILINDINALIIKLNKMSSELGAHSDNAEEFSEVIVNIDSFIESLNTMLTLLNLLTQDQDQNWVYWQEGIFRNNGEFELIIYGSPVDISKSLVDAFFSHVDHCILTSATLRVDESFDYFFSRTGLNSTEIEKVFSGVFPSPFHYEDQVKYFQYAGGNGQDPVLQENLIYSLHKKHNKRILVLFTSRYALNNVYQELRKKPGSRDLPIFAQLRGPFTACYYPGYASNQEWDPFGYQCVLGRN
;
A
#
# COMPACT_ATOMS: atom_id res chain seq x y z
N MET A 1 11.30 4.44 24.29
CA MET A 1 10.13 4.05 23.45
C MET A 1 9.89 2.56 23.58
N ILE A 2 8.63 2.10 23.55
CA ILE A 2 8.28 0.66 23.61
C ILE A 2 7.41 0.35 22.39
N ILE A 3 7.77 -0.68 21.62
CA ILE A 3 6.99 -1.19 20.50
C ILE A 3 6.54 -2.59 20.85
N ASP A 4 5.22 -2.74 20.98
CA ASP A 4 4.59 -4.04 21.11
C ASP A 4 4.27 -4.63 19.74
N GLU A 5 4.19 -5.94 19.65
CA GLU A 5 4.08 -6.71 18.41
C GLU A 5 5.12 -6.33 17.34
N ALA A 6 6.37 -6.17 17.79
CA ALA A 6 7.50 -5.75 16.95
C ALA A 6 7.80 -6.69 15.77
N HIS A 7 7.21 -7.88 15.71
CA HIS A 7 7.29 -8.75 14.52
C HIS A 7 6.69 -8.09 13.26
N ASN A 8 5.74 -7.15 13.43
CA ASN A 8 5.13 -6.39 12.34
C ASN A 8 5.97 -5.21 11.85
N LEU A 9 7.08 -4.90 12.52
CA LEU A 9 7.89 -3.72 12.22
C LEU A 9 8.43 -3.78 10.79
N VAL A 10 8.93 -4.95 10.37
CA VAL A 10 9.51 -5.16 9.05
C VAL A 10 8.46 -4.92 7.96
N ASP A 11 7.30 -5.57 8.06
CA ASP A 11 6.22 -5.42 7.07
C ASP A 11 5.66 -4.00 7.03
N THR A 12 5.60 -3.32 8.18
CA THR A 12 5.16 -1.93 8.25
C THR A 12 6.16 -1.00 7.58
N ALA A 13 7.46 -1.22 7.80
CA ALA A 13 8.51 -0.46 7.15
C ALA A 13 8.52 -0.69 5.63
N TYR A 14 8.36 -1.93 5.15
CA TYR A 14 8.21 -2.20 3.71
C TYR A 14 7.05 -1.43 3.08
N LYS A 15 5.88 -1.40 3.74
CA LYS A 15 4.71 -0.64 3.25
C LYS A 15 4.94 0.86 3.18
N GLN A 16 5.74 1.42 4.09
CA GLN A 16 6.09 2.86 4.06
C GLN A 16 7.14 3.19 3.00
N MET A 17 8.03 2.24 2.72
CA MET A 17 9.13 2.40 1.76
C MET A 17 8.71 2.06 0.32
N GLU A 18 7.66 1.26 0.17
CA GLU A 18 6.99 0.98 -1.09
C GLU A 18 6.60 2.29 -1.78
N LYS A 19 6.99 2.39 -3.05
CA LYS A 19 6.65 3.48 -3.94
C LYS A 19 5.70 2.94 -5.00
N SER A 20 4.74 3.76 -5.41
CA SER A 20 3.82 3.40 -6.45
C SER A 20 3.42 4.59 -7.31
N ILE A 21 3.03 4.30 -8.55
CA ILE A 21 2.50 5.27 -9.49
C ILE A 21 1.35 4.67 -10.29
N SER A 22 0.29 5.45 -10.47
CA SER A 22 -0.81 5.18 -11.39
C SER A 22 -1.29 6.49 -12.00
N ALA A 23 -2.16 6.45 -13.02
CA ALA A 23 -2.65 7.65 -13.68
C ALA A 23 -3.32 8.65 -12.72
N TYR A 24 -4.03 8.15 -11.70
CA TYR A 24 -4.84 8.98 -10.82
C TYR A 24 -4.01 9.92 -9.92
N PRO A 25 -3.01 9.46 -9.15
CA PRO A 25 -2.12 10.35 -8.39
C PRO A 25 -1.43 11.42 -9.25
N ILE A 26 -0.92 11.06 -10.45
CA ILE A 26 -0.28 12.06 -11.33
C ILE A 26 -1.27 13.15 -11.72
N LYS A 27 -2.47 12.75 -12.17
CA LYS A 27 -3.53 13.70 -12.54
C LYS A 27 -3.96 14.56 -11.36
N ALA A 28 -4.06 14.01 -10.16
CA ALA A 28 -4.41 14.76 -8.96
C ALA A 28 -3.39 15.87 -8.64
N VAL A 29 -2.09 15.58 -8.77
CA VAL A 29 -1.04 16.59 -8.63
C VAL A 29 -1.16 17.66 -9.73
N ILE A 30 -1.34 17.26 -10.99
CA ILE A 30 -1.54 18.21 -12.11
C ILE A 30 -2.81 19.06 -11.92
N ASP A 31 -3.88 18.47 -11.38
CA ASP A 31 -5.14 19.15 -11.08
C ASP A 31 -5.01 20.20 -9.97
N SER A 32 -4.15 19.95 -8.97
CA SER A 32 -3.87 20.93 -7.92
C SER A 32 -3.25 22.22 -8.45
N VAL A 33 -2.45 22.12 -9.52
CA VAL A 33 -1.85 23.26 -10.22
C VAL A 33 -2.83 23.95 -11.16
N ASN A 34 -3.77 23.20 -11.73
CA ASN A 34 -4.73 23.71 -12.70
C ASN A 34 -5.70 24.70 -12.01
N PRO A 35 -5.76 25.98 -12.44
CA PRO A 35 -6.69 26.97 -11.89
C PRO A 35 -8.18 26.61 -12.10
N GLU A 36 -8.50 25.75 -13.07
CA GLU A 36 -9.85 25.25 -13.32
C GLU A 36 -10.13 23.89 -12.66
N GLY A 37 -9.17 23.35 -11.91
CA GLY A 37 -9.34 22.14 -11.11
C GLY A 37 -10.49 22.29 -10.11
N LYS A 38 -11.26 21.22 -9.91
CA LYS A 38 -12.42 21.22 -9.00
C LYS A 38 -12.05 21.61 -7.56
N SER A 39 -10.83 21.31 -7.13
CA SER A 39 -10.27 21.61 -5.81
C SER A 39 -9.49 22.93 -5.74
N SER A 40 -9.33 23.65 -6.87
CA SER A 40 -8.35 24.74 -7.02
C SER A 40 -8.98 26.12 -6.96
N ALA A 41 -10.17 26.25 -6.35
CA ALA A 41 -10.92 27.52 -6.31
C ALA A 41 -10.15 28.65 -5.58
N ARG A 42 -9.51 28.33 -4.44
CA ARG A 42 -8.68 29.28 -3.69
C ARG A 42 -7.48 29.74 -4.53
N TRP A 43 -6.80 28.78 -5.16
CA TRP A 43 -5.67 29.02 -6.06
C TRP A 43 -6.08 29.94 -7.23
N LYS A 44 -7.23 29.68 -7.87
CA LYS A 44 -7.78 30.54 -8.91
C LYS A 44 -8.02 31.97 -8.42
N SER A 45 -8.61 32.14 -7.23
CA SER A 45 -8.85 33.47 -6.66
C SER A 45 -7.55 34.23 -6.38
N GLN A 46 -6.53 33.54 -5.87
CA GLN A 46 -5.19 34.11 -5.65
C GLN A 46 -4.56 34.56 -6.96
N LEU A 47 -4.60 33.71 -8.00
CA LEU A 47 -4.12 34.04 -9.33
C LEU A 47 -4.84 35.24 -9.95
N ILE A 48 -6.17 35.34 -9.79
CA ILE A 48 -6.95 36.49 -10.29
C ILE A 48 -6.55 37.78 -9.56
N CYS A 49 -6.30 37.71 -8.25
CA CYS A 49 -5.80 38.85 -7.48
C CYS A 49 -4.45 39.32 -8.01
N CYS A 50 -3.52 38.38 -8.26
CA CYS A 50 -2.24 38.65 -8.89
C CYS A 50 -2.40 39.21 -10.32
N ALA A 51 -3.31 38.68 -11.13
CA ALA A 51 -3.52 39.14 -12.51
C ALA A 51 -4.04 40.58 -12.61
N LYS A 52 -4.81 41.06 -11.62
CA LYS A 52 -5.30 42.45 -11.57
C LYS A 52 -4.16 43.48 -11.41
N SER A 53 -3.02 43.06 -10.88
CA SER A 53 -1.84 43.92 -10.69
C SER A 53 -1.02 44.19 -11.97
N ARG A 54 -1.52 43.79 -13.17
CA ARG A 54 -0.87 43.89 -14.50
C ARG A 54 0.32 42.97 -14.77
N PHE A 55 0.84 42.24 -13.78
CA PHE A 55 2.03 41.40 -13.96
C PHE A 55 1.77 40.02 -14.59
N PHE A 56 0.54 39.47 -14.48
CA PHE A 56 0.25 38.06 -14.82
C PHE A 56 -0.73 37.84 -15.98
N SER A 57 -0.82 38.76 -16.96
CA SER A 57 -1.72 38.57 -18.10
C SER A 57 -1.31 37.33 -18.91
N GLY A 58 -2.23 36.36 -19.05
CA GLY A 58 -2.01 35.13 -19.82
C GLY A 58 -1.37 33.97 -19.03
N ILE A 59 -0.92 34.17 -17.79
CA ILE A 59 -0.33 33.07 -16.99
C ILE A 59 -1.37 32.02 -16.60
N ILE A 60 -2.60 32.45 -16.32
CA ILE A 60 -3.72 31.53 -16.04
C ILE A 60 -3.97 30.65 -17.27
N ASP A 61 -4.03 31.24 -18.46
CA ASP A 61 -4.26 30.51 -19.71
C ASP A 61 -3.09 29.55 -20.03
N ASP A 62 -1.85 29.99 -19.80
CA ASP A 62 -0.66 29.14 -19.94
C ASP A 62 -0.69 27.95 -18.99
N LEU A 63 -1.05 28.15 -17.71
CA LEU A 63 -1.17 27.06 -16.73
C LEU A 63 -2.30 26.10 -17.10
N ILE A 64 -3.45 26.59 -17.57
CA ILE A 64 -4.55 25.74 -18.06
C ILE A 64 -4.09 24.93 -19.27
N LYS A 65 -3.36 25.54 -20.20
CA LYS A 65 -2.84 24.85 -21.39
C LYS A 65 -1.78 23.81 -21.04
N LEU A 66 -0.82 24.13 -20.18
CA LEU A 66 0.24 23.20 -19.77
C LEU A 66 -0.33 22.03 -18.97
N THR A 67 -1.22 22.31 -18.01
CA THR A 67 -1.85 21.25 -17.20
C THR A 67 -2.77 20.36 -18.02
N SER A 68 -3.48 20.89 -19.02
CA SER A 68 -4.27 20.06 -19.94
C SER A 68 -3.38 19.19 -20.83
N GLY A 69 -2.27 19.72 -21.36
CA GLY A 69 -1.25 18.95 -22.07
C GLY A 69 -0.69 17.79 -21.23
N CYS A 70 -0.27 18.08 -19.98
CA CYS A 70 0.22 17.06 -19.06
C CYS A 70 -0.81 15.95 -18.82
N LYS A 71 -2.09 16.29 -18.63
CA LYS A 71 -3.16 15.29 -18.45
C LYS A 71 -3.33 14.41 -19.67
N THR A 72 -3.32 15.00 -20.86
CA THR A 72 -3.38 14.24 -22.12
C THR A 72 -2.18 13.30 -22.24
N ALA A 73 -0.98 13.73 -21.88
CA ALA A 73 0.21 12.87 -21.86
C ALA A 73 0.07 11.70 -20.85
N VAL A 74 -0.48 11.95 -19.66
CA VAL A 74 -0.80 10.88 -18.69
C VAL A 74 -1.82 9.90 -19.27
N ASP A 75 -2.90 10.42 -19.86
CA ASP A 75 -3.94 9.59 -20.51
C ASP A 75 -3.35 8.71 -21.60
N THR A 76 -2.56 9.28 -22.51
CA THR A 76 -1.91 8.53 -23.58
C THR A 76 -0.98 7.46 -23.03
N LEU A 77 -0.09 7.79 -22.08
CA LEU A 77 0.84 6.84 -21.50
C LEU A 77 0.11 5.66 -20.84
N PHE A 78 -0.84 5.94 -19.95
CA PHE A 78 -1.52 4.87 -19.21
C PHE A 78 -2.50 4.08 -20.07
N GLN A 79 -3.13 4.67 -21.09
CA GLN A 79 -3.92 3.90 -22.06
C GLN A 79 -3.05 2.91 -22.85
N GLU A 80 -1.87 3.33 -23.30
CA GLU A 80 -0.94 2.45 -24.00
C GLU A 80 -0.40 1.35 -23.08
N LEU A 81 -0.04 1.69 -21.83
CA LEU A 81 0.37 0.70 -20.82
C LEU A 81 -0.75 -0.30 -20.55
N GLU A 82 -1.95 0.17 -20.23
CA GLU A 82 -3.11 -0.67 -19.94
C GLU A 82 -3.47 -1.57 -21.12
N PHE A 83 -3.39 -1.06 -22.37
CA PHE A 83 -3.66 -1.85 -23.56
C PHE A 83 -2.66 -3.00 -23.75
N ASN A 84 -1.36 -2.73 -23.59
CA ASN A 84 -0.31 -3.72 -23.83
C ASN A 84 -0.10 -4.69 -22.66
N VAL A 85 -0.39 -4.24 -21.44
CA VAL A 85 -0.13 -4.96 -20.19
C VAL A 85 -1.41 -5.58 -19.60
N SER A 86 -2.60 -5.38 -20.19
CA SER A 86 -3.84 -5.98 -19.67
C SER A 86 -3.92 -7.51 -19.83
N ASN A 87 -3.29 -8.09 -20.86
CA ASN A 87 -3.42 -9.51 -21.21
C ASN A 87 -3.06 -10.51 -20.10
N PRO A 88 -2.04 -10.28 -19.25
CA PRO A 88 -1.74 -11.13 -18.10
C PRO A 88 -2.76 -11.03 -16.96
N PHE A 89 -3.67 -10.04 -16.96
CA PHE A 89 -4.62 -9.81 -15.88
C PHE A 89 -6.01 -10.38 -16.21
N ASP A 90 -6.44 -11.37 -15.44
CA ASP A 90 -7.77 -11.96 -15.58
C ASP A 90 -8.83 -11.09 -14.87
N SER A 91 -9.73 -10.51 -15.66
CA SER A 91 -10.90 -9.75 -15.16
C SER A 91 -11.82 -10.55 -14.22
N SER A 92 -11.76 -11.89 -14.28
CA SER A 92 -12.49 -12.79 -13.39
C SER A 92 -11.70 -13.21 -12.14
N ALA A 93 -10.42 -12.81 -12.06
CA ALA A 93 -9.57 -13.08 -10.91
C ALA A 93 -10.18 -12.47 -9.65
N LYS A 94 -10.28 -13.29 -8.61
CA LYS A 94 -10.84 -12.86 -7.32
C LYS A 94 -9.88 -11.97 -6.50
N TYR A 95 -8.62 -11.88 -6.92
CA TYR A 95 -7.53 -11.15 -6.26
C TYR A 95 -6.80 -10.27 -7.29
N SER A 96 -6.18 -9.16 -6.85
CA SER A 96 -5.27 -8.42 -7.72
C SER A 96 -4.09 -9.35 -8.06
N GLU A 97 -3.88 -9.56 -9.35
CA GLU A 97 -2.72 -10.29 -9.81
C GLU A 97 -1.53 -9.34 -9.79
N LYS A 98 -0.38 -9.86 -9.35
CA LYS A 98 0.88 -9.13 -9.30
C LYS A 98 1.79 -9.70 -10.36
N TYR A 99 2.32 -8.83 -11.21
CA TYR A 99 3.30 -9.22 -12.22
C TYR A 99 4.65 -8.61 -11.86
N ILE A 100 5.64 -9.46 -11.57
CA ILE A 100 7.01 -9.03 -11.23
C ILE A 100 7.73 -8.59 -12.49
N ILE A 101 8.35 -7.42 -12.44
CA ILE A 101 9.12 -6.85 -13.55
C ILE A 101 10.60 -7.03 -13.24
N TYR A 102 11.29 -7.82 -14.06
CA TYR A 102 12.71 -8.11 -13.89
C TYR A 102 13.62 -7.05 -14.54
N ASN A 103 13.15 -6.43 -15.63
CA ASN A 103 13.88 -5.41 -16.37
C ASN A 103 12.93 -4.29 -16.81
N LEU A 104 13.07 -3.09 -16.21
CA LEU A 104 12.24 -1.93 -16.52
C LEU A 104 12.43 -1.46 -17.97
N THR A 105 13.65 -1.54 -18.50
CA THR A 105 13.93 -1.10 -19.88
C THR A 105 13.28 -2.03 -20.91
N GLU A 106 13.23 -3.33 -20.64
CA GLU A 106 12.53 -4.27 -21.52
C GLU A 106 11.00 -4.10 -21.45
N GLU A 107 10.45 -3.93 -20.25
CA GLU A 107 9.01 -3.79 -20.04
C GLU A 107 8.49 -2.43 -20.57
N TYR A 108 9.19 -1.34 -20.26
CA TYR A 108 8.74 0.02 -20.53
C TYR A 108 9.45 0.73 -21.69
N GLY A 109 10.46 0.10 -22.29
CA GLY A 109 11.23 0.69 -23.40
C GLY A 109 10.39 0.99 -24.64
N ILE A 110 9.31 0.25 -24.88
CA ILE A 110 8.37 0.53 -25.99
C ILE A 110 7.58 1.81 -25.79
N PHE A 111 7.40 2.27 -24.53
CA PHE A 111 6.69 3.50 -24.16
C PHE A 111 7.64 4.67 -23.89
N PHE A 112 8.93 4.53 -24.22
CA PHE A 112 9.95 5.54 -23.95
C PHE A 112 9.56 6.92 -24.50
N LYS A 113 8.87 6.96 -25.64
CA LYS A 113 8.40 8.22 -26.23
C LYS A 113 7.31 8.86 -25.39
N GLU A 114 6.28 8.11 -25.00
CA GLU A 114 5.14 8.55 -24.21
C GLU A 114 5.59 8.99 -22.82
N ILE A 115 6.51 8.24 -22.19
CA ILE A 115 7.13 8.59 -20.91
C ILE A 115 7.88 9.93 -21.02
N ASN A 116 8.71 10.09 -22.06
CA ASN A 116 9.46 11.34 -22.25
C ASN A 116 8.57 12.55 -22.58
N ILE A 117 7.46 12.36 -23.30
CA ILE A 117 6.49 13.44 -23.52
C ILE A 117 5.92 13.89 -22.17
N LEU A 118 5.49 12.97 -21.32
CA LEU A 118 4.97 13.29 -19.99
C LEU A 118 6.03 14.01 -19.11
N ILE A 119 7.26 13.51 -19.11
CA ILE A 119 8.37 14.13 -18.37
C ILE A 119 8.62 15.56 -18.86
N ASN A 120 8.65 15.77 -20.17
CA ASN A 120 8.89 17.09 -20.76
C ASN A 120 7.74 18.06 -20.45
N ASP A 121 6.49 17.60 -20.50
CA ASP A 121 5.32 18.42 -20.19
C ASP A 121 5.31 18.85 -18.70
N ILE A 122 5.62 17.92 -17.78
CA ILE A 122 5.75 18.23 -16.36
C ILE A 122 6.92 19.21 -16.11
N ASN A 123 8.07 19.01 -16.77
CA ASN A 123 9.20 19.95 -16.68
C ASN A 123 8.85 21.35 -17.20
N ALA A 124 8.11 21.44 -18.31
CA ALA A 124 7.63 22.73 -18.82
C ALA A 124 6.72 23.44 -17.82
N LEU A 125 5.85 22.69 -17.12
CA LEU A 125 5.02 23.21 -16.03
C LEU A 125 5.85 23.70 -14.85
N ILE A 126 6.86 22.94 -14.41
CA ILE A 126 7.79 23.33 -13.33
C ILE A 126 8.55 24.61 -13.71
N ILE A 127 9.06 24.71 -14.93
CA ILE A 127 9.78 25.91 -15.42
C ILE A 127 8.86 27.12 -15.39
N LYS A 128 7.59 26.97 -15.82
CA LYS A 128 6.61 28.05 -15.79
C LYS A 128 6.30 28.51 -14.36
N LEU A 129 6.14 27.57 -13.42
CA LEU A 129 5.91 27.86 -12.00
C LEU A 129 7.11 28.56 -11.36
N ASN A 130 8.34 28.11 -11.61
CA ASN A 130 9.57 28.78 -11.12
C ASN A 130 9.69 30.21 -11.64
N LYS A 131 9.40 30.43 -12.93
CA LYS A 131 9.37 31.78 -13.53
C LYS A 131 8.35 32.66 -12.82
N MET A 132 7.15 32.13 -12.57
CA MET A 132 6.10 32.84 -11.85
C MET A 132 6.50 33.19 -10.41
N SER A 133 7.10 32.26 -9.67
CA SER A 133 7.60 32.48 -8.30
C SER A 133 8.68 33.58 -8.28
N SER A 134 9.62 33.55 -9.24
CA SER A 134 10.68 34.55 -9.37
C SER A 134 10.15 35.95 -9.70
N GLU A 135 9.17 36.04 -10.61
CA GLU A 135 8.52 37.31 -10.98
C GLU A 135 7.74 37.90 -9.80
N LEU A 136 7.05 37.07 -9.01
CA LEU A 136 6.36 37.50 -7.79
C LEU A 136 7.34 38.02 -6.73
N GLY A 137 8.46 37.32 -6.51
CA GLY A 137 9.45 37.70 -5.50
C GLY A 137 10.25 38.95 -5.87
N ALA A 138 10.51 39.20 -7.15
CA ALA A 138 11.26 40.37 -7.61
C ALA A 138 10.47 41.69 -7.54
N HIS A 139 9.14 41.62 -7.51
CA HIS A 139 8.25 42.79 -7.60
C HIS A 139 7.48 43.09 -6.31
N SER A 140 7.68 42.32 -5.23
CA SER A 140 7.05 42.60 -3.94
C SER A 140 7.87 43.62 -3.13
N ASP A 141 7.51 44.90 -3.20
CA ASP A 141 8.01 45.92 -2.25
C ASP A 141 7.54 45.63 -0.81
N ASN A 142 6.43 44.90 -0.66
CA ASN A 142 5.95 44.31 0.60
C ASN A 142 6.00 42.79 0.50
N ALA A 143 6.95 42.16 1.20
CA ALA A 143 7.18 40.71 1.20
C ALA A 143 5.96 39.86 1.58
N GLU A 144 4.94 40.45 2.22
CA GLU A 144 3.75 39.73 2.67
C GLU A 144 2.68 39.54 1.58
N GLU A 145 2.59 40.40 0.56
CA GLU A 145 1.43 40.45 -0.37
C GLU A 145 1.25 39.16 -1.18
N PHE A 146 2.36 38.55 -1.64
CA PHE A 146 2.34 37.33 -2.46
C PHE A 146 2.94 36.11 -1.76
N SER A 147 3.28 36.24 -0.48
CA SER A 147 3.93 35.18 0.31
C SER A 147 3.18 33.84 0.24
N GLU A 148 1.86 33.85 0.42
CA GLU A 148 1.03 32.63 0.36
C GLU A 148 1.04 31.99 -1.04
N VAL A 149 1.05 32.81 -2.09
CA VAL A 149 1.04 32.36 -3.49
C VAL A 149 2.36 31.67 -3.83
N ILE A 150 3.48 32.25 -3.38
CA ILE A 150 4.83 31.69 -3.55
C ILE A 150 4.93 30.34 -2.82
N VAL A 151 4.48 30.26 -1.56
CA VAL A 151 4.47 28.99 -0.79
C VAL A 151 3.66 27.91 -1.49
N ASN A 152 2.49 28.25 -2.07
CA ASN A 152 1.70 27.31 -2.84
C ASN A 152 2.43 26.84 -4.11
N ILE A 153 3.07 27.76 -4.83
CA ILE A 153 3.86 27.42 -6.02
C ILE A 153 5.01 26.47 -5.67
N ASP A 154 5.74 26.74 -4.59
CA ASP A 154 6.86 25.92 -4.15
C ASP A 154 6.40 24.51 -3.78
N SER A 155 5.26 24.38 -3.09
CA SER A 155 4.64 23.10 -2.78
C SER A 155 4.18 22.32 -4.03
N PHE A 156 3.66 23.02 -5.05
CA PHE A 156 3.34 22.41 -6.34
C PHE A 156 4.59 21.91 -7.05
N ILE A 157 5.66 22.70 -7.07
CA ILE A 157 6.95 22.32 -7.67
C ILE A 157 7.52 21.08 -6.97
N GLU A 158 7.50 21.03 -5.64
CA GLU A 158 7.95 19.87 -4.87
C GLU A 158 7.14 18.61 -5.20
N SER A 159 5.81 18.74 -5.29
CA SER A 159 4.92 17.65 -5.66
C SER A 159 5.19 17.13 -7.07
N LEU A 160 5.39 18.02 -8.05
CA LEU A 160 5.72 17.65 -9.44
C LEU A 160 7.09 16.99 -9.56
N ASN A 161 8.11 17.49 -8.85
CA ASN A 161 9.44 16.87 -8.80
C ASN A 161 9.40 15.48 -8.16
N THR A 162 8.60 15.32 -7.10
CA THR A 162 8.37 14.01 -6.47
C THR A 162 7.76 13.04 -7.48
N MET A 163 6.74 13.48 -8.24
CA MET A 163 6.12 12.68 -9.30
C MET A 163 7.10 12.29 -10.41
N LEU A 164 7.96 13.21 -10.87
CA LEU A 164 9.00 12.91 -11.87
C LEU A 164 10.00 11.88 -11.36
N THR A 165 10.42 12.02 -10.10
CA THR A 165 11.36 11.08 -9.46
C THR A 165 10.74 9.68 -9.37
N LEU A 166 9.48 9.59 -8.96
CA LEU A 166 8.73 8.32 -8.91
C LEU A 166 8.54 7.71 -10.30
N LEU A 167 8.19 8.52 -11.31
CA LEU A 167 8.02 8.05 -12.68
C LEU A 167 9.32 7.46 -13.22
N ASN A 168 10.45 8.16 -13.06
CA ASN A 168 11.75 7.66 -13.50
C ASN A 168 12.17 6.39 -12.75
N LEU A 169 12.10 6.39 -11.42
CA LEU A 169 12.46 5.24 -10.58
C LEU A 169 11.69 3.97 -10.97
N LEU A 170 10.42 4.11 -11.31
CA LEU A 170 9.52 2.98 -11.58
C LEU A 170 9.44 2.59 -13.07
N THR A 171 10.06 3.35 -13.98
CA THR A 171 9.98 3.07 -15.43
C THR A 171 11.31 3.05 -16.18
N GLN A 172 12.33 3.77 -15.72
CA GLN A 172 13.59 3.98 -16.45
C GLN A 172 14.83 3.72 -15.60
N ASP A 173 14.86 4.20 -14.36
CA ASP A 173 16.03 4.18 -13.48
C ASP A 173 16.02 2.94 -12.58
N GLN A 174 16.20 1.76 -13.18
CA GLN A 174 16.20 0.51 -12.44
C GLN A 174 17.35 0.44 -11.43
N ASP A 175 17.00 0.24 -10.16
CA ASP A 175 17.93 -0.06 -9.07
C ASP A 175 18.00 -1.58 -8.84
N GLN A 176 19.21 -2.13 -8.80
CA GLN A 176 19.45 -3.56 -8.56
C GLN A 176 19.05 -4.02 -7.15
N ASN A 177 18.96 -3.08 -6.20
CA ASN A 177 18.55 -3.35 -4.84
C ASN A 177 17.03 -3.20 -4.65
N TRP A 178 16.26 -3.04 -5.72
CA TRP A 178 14.81 -2.90 -5.68
C TRP A 178 14.12 -4.04 -6.43
N VAL A 179 12.90 -4.35 -5.99
CA VAL A 179 11.96 -5.20 -6.71
C VAL A 179 10.84 -4.35 -7.26
N TYR A 180 10.46 -4.64 -8.49
CA TYR A 180 9.42 -3.93 -9.22
C TYR A 180 8.31 -4.90 -9.58
N TRP A 181 7.07 -4.43 -9.49
CA TRP A 181 5.91 -5.20 -9.93
C TRP A 181 4.79 -4.27 -10.34
N GLN A 182 3.80 -4.81 -11.04
CA GLN A 182 2.59 -4.09 -11.40
C GLN A 182 1.36 -4.87 -10.98
N GLU A 183 0.31 -4.15 -10.61
CA GLU A 183 -0.99 -4.70 -10.25
C GLU A 183 -2.07 -4.11 -11.16
N GLY A 184 -2.91 -4.99 -11.67
CA GLY A 184 -4.11 -4.63 -12.42
C GLY A 184 -5.33 -4.68 -11.53
N ILE A 185 -6.09 -3.59 -11.46
CA ILE A 185 -7.33 -3.50 -10.68
C ILE A 185 -8.50 -3.25 -11.62
N PHE A 186 -9.42 -4.20 -11.69
CA PHE A 186 -10.71 -4.00 -12.35
C PHE A 186 -11.71 -3.38 -11.39
N ARG A 187 -12.18 -2.18 -11.72
CA ARG A 187 -13.22 -1.47 -10.97
C ARG A 187 -14.60 -2.00 -11.36
N ASN A 188 -15.61 -1.75 -10.51
CA ASN A 188 -16.98 -2.25 -10.73
C ASN A 188 -17.63 -1.73 -12.02
N ASN A 189 -17.14 -0.62 -12.58
CA ASN A 189 -17.57 -0.05 -13.86
C ASN A 189 -16.87 -0.70 -15.08
N GLY A 190 -16.00 -1.70 -14.86
CA GLY A 190 -15.24 -2.36 -15.91
C GLY A 190 -13.95 -1.64 -16.30
N GLU A 191 -13.63 -0.50 -15.69
CA GLU A 191 -12.36 0.20 -15.92
C GLU A 191 -11.21 -0.61 -15.33
N PHE A 192 -10.16 -0.81 -16.12
CA PHE A 192 -8.90 -1.37 -15.70
C PHE A 192 -7.98 -0.24 -15.26
N GLU A 193 -7.39 -0.37 -14.08
CA GLU A 193 -6.39 0.57 -13.56
C GLU A 193 -5.08 -0.19 -13.35
N LEU A 194 -4.01 0.28 -14.00
CA LEU A 194 -2.66 -0.22 -13.79
C LEU A 194 -1.95 0.60 -12.70
N ILE A 195 -1.38 -0.10 -11.73
CA ILE A 195 -0.51 0.50 -10.72
C ILE A 195 0.86 -0.17 -10.79
N ILE A 196 1.90 0.65 -10.92
CA ILE A 196 3.30 0.21 -10.94
C ILE A 196 3.88 0.46 -9.56
N TYR A 197 4.61 -0.51 -9.03
CA TYR A 197 5.19 -0.52 -7.70
C TYR A 197 6.69 -0.78 -7.74
N GLY A 198 7.38 -0.25 -6.73
CA GLY A 198 8.77 -0.54 -6.45
C GLY A 198 9.03 -0.51 -4.96
N SER A 199 9.86 -1.43 -4.47
CA SER A 199 10.29 -1.44 -3.07
C SER A 199 11.72 -1.94 -2.97
N PRO A 200 12.56 -1.37 -2.08
CA PRO A 200 13.90 -1.90 -1.84
C PRO A 200 13.82 -3.34 -1.32
N VAL A 201 14.74 -4.20 -1.75
CA VAL A 201 14.85 -5.60 -1.30
C VAL A 201 15.25 -5.67 0.17
N ASP A 202 16.11 -4.77 0.60
CA ASP A 202 16.55 -4.64 1.98
C ASP A 202 16.27 -3.24 2.53
N ILE A 203 15.47 -3.18 3.59
CA ILE A 203 15.10 -1.95 4.30
C ILE A 203 15.90 -1.75 5.58
N SER A 204 16.78 -2.70 5.94
CA SER A 204 17.48 -2.75 7.22
C SER A 204 18.21 -1.44 7.52
N LYS A 205 19.05 -0.99 6.58
CA LYS A 205 19.79 0.27 6.68
C LYS A 205 18.87 1.48 6.80
N SER A 206 17.84 1.56 5.95
CA SER A 206 16.91 2.68 6.01
C SER A 206 16.14 2.75 7.31
N LEU A 207 15.83 1.60 7.92
CA LEU A 207 15.17 1.56 9.23
C LEU A 207 16.13 2.02 10.34
N VAL A 208 17.42 1.68 10.25
CA VAL A 208 18.44 2.23 11.15
C VAL A 208 18.55 3.74 10.99
N ASP A 209 18.76 4.21 9.76
CA ASP A 209 18.97 5.62 9.44
C ASP A 209 17.76 6.49 9.77
N ALA A 210 16.54 6.04 9.48
CA ALA A 210 15.32 6.86 9.62
C ALA A 210 14.63 6.70 10.98
N PHE A 211 14.87 5.61 11.71
CA PHE A 211 14.14 5.32 12.94
C PHE A 211 15.06 5.05 14.13
N PHE A 212 15.92 4.03 14.08
CA PHE A 212 16.71 3.65 15.27
C PHE A 212 17.77 4.69 15.65
N SER A 213 18.37 5.38 14.68
CA SER A 213 19.34 6.46 14.92
C SER A 213 18.73 7.70 15.58
N HIS A 214 17.41 7.86 15.49
CA HIS A 214 16.67 9.01 16.02
C HIS A 214 16.04 8.74 17.40
N VAL A 215 16.29 7.56 17.98
CA VAL A 215 15.71 7.16 19.27
C VAL A 215 16.81 6.69 20.22
N ASP A 216 16.92 7.37 21.37
CA ASP A 216 17.94 7.04 22.38
C ASP A 216 17.81 5.60 22.91
N HIS A 217 16.57 5.17 23.20
CA HIS A 217 16.27 3.86 23.77
C HIS A 217 14.95 3.28 23.23
N CYS A 218 14.99 2.03 22.77
CA CYS A 218 13.85 1.29 22.26
C CYS A 218 13.74 -0.09 22.92
N ILE A 219 12.53 -0.49 23.31
CA ILE A 219 12.20 -1.85 23.73
C ILE A 219 11.26 -2.45 22.69
N LEU A 220 11.66 -3.57 22.10
CA LEU A 220 10.89 -4.31 21.10
C LEU A 220 10.37 -5.60 21.74
N THR A 221 9.06 -5.75 21.85
CA THR A 221 8.43 -6.96 22.39
C THR A 221 7.53 -7.62 21.36
N SER A 222 7.58 -8.96 21.31
CA SER A 222 6.62 -9.78 20.57
C SER A 222 6.81 -11.24 20.98
N ALA A 223 5.74 -12.03 20.89
CA ALA A 223 5.77 -13.46 21.19
C ALA A 223 6.56 -14.29 20.15
N THR A 224 6.83 -13.74 18.96
CA THR A 224 7.28 -14.49 17.78
C THR A 224 8.50 -13.88 17.08
N LEU A 225 9.35 -13.11 17.79
CA LEU A 225 10.56 -12.51 17.20
C LEU A 225 11.64 -13.52 16.78
N ARG A 226 11.68 -14.69 17.43
CA ARG A 226 12.69 -15.72 17.13
C ARG A 226 12.22 -16.64 16.00
N VAL A 227 13.13 -16.93 15.09
CA VAL A 227 12.98 -17.99 14.08
C VAL A 227 14.08 -19.02 14.35
N ASP A 228 13.71 -20.29 14.41
CA ASP A 228 14.64 -21.40 14.70
C ASP A 228 15.52 -21.11 15.92
N GLU A 229 14.87 -20.69 17.01
CA GLU A 229 15.55 -20.35 18.27
C GLU A 229 16.58 -19.20 18.19
N SER A 230 16.61 -18.41 17.11
CA SER A 230 17.51 -17.25 16.97
C SER A 230 16.78 -15.94 16.70
N PHE A 231 17.36 -14.82 17.16
CA PHE A 231 16.94 -13.45 16.81
C PHE A 231 17.64 -12.93 15.53
N ASP A 232 18.60 -13.66 14.96
CA ASP A 232 19.43 -13.19 13.84
C ASP A 232 18.60 -12.79 12.62
N TYR A 233 17.52 -13.54 12.35
CA TYR A 233 16.59 -13.18 11.28
C TYR A 233 15.95 -11.81 11.53
N PHE A 234 15.44 -11.57 12.74
CA PHE A 234 14.83 -10.28 13.07
C PHE A 234 15.85 -9.15 13.04
N PHE A 235 17.05 -9.37 13.58
CA PHE A 235 18.11 -8.36 13.59
C PHE A 235 18.61 -8.00 12.20
N SER A 236 18.82 -8.99 11.32
CA SER A 236 19.23 -8.73 9.94
C SER A 236 18.17 -7.94 9.16
N ARG A 237 16.89 -8.28 9.31
CA ARG A 237 15.79 -7.59 8.61
C ARG A 237 15.51 -6.17 9.12
N THR A 238 15.87 -5.89 10.37
CA THR A 238 15.68 -4.56 10.99
C THR A 238 16.94 -3.71 10.99
N GLY A 239 18.11 -4.29 10.69
CA GLY A 239 19.40 -3.62 10.76
C GLY A 239 19.97 -3.50 12.18
N LEU A 240 19.37 -4.15 13.17
CA LEU A 240 19.85 -4.13 14.56
C LEU A 240 21.20 -4.83 14.76
N ASN A 241 21.63 -5.65 13.82
CA ASN A 241 22.98 -6.21 13.79
C ASN A 241 24.02 -5.28 13.13
N SER A 242 23.62 -4.07 12.71
CA SER A 242 24.52 -3.06 12.13
C SER A 242 25.53 -2.56 13.17
N THR A 243 26.74 -2.22 12.70
CA THR A 243 27.78 -1.57 13.51
C THR A 243 27.39 -0.17 13.98
N GLU A 244 26.37 0.44 13.36
CA GLU A 244 25.82 1.75 13.73
C GLU A 244 24.98 1.69 15.02
N ILE A 245 24.54 0.50 15.41
CA ILE A 245 23.81 0.29 16.67
C ILE A 245 24.81 -0.16 17.75
N GLU A 246 25.04 0.70 18.75
CA GLU A 246 26.06 0.44 19.77
C GLU A 246 25.76 -0.80 20.63
N LYS A 247 24.49 -0.98 21.05
CA LYS A 247 24.10 -2.02 22.01
C LYS A 247 22.70 -2.56 21.72
N VAL A 248 22.64 -3.87 21.47
CA VAL A 248 21.38 -4.62 21.38
C VAL A 248 21.40 -5.72 22.43
N PHE A 249 20.32 -5.77 23.23
CA PHE A 249 20.10 -6.83 24.21
C PHE A 249 18.87 -7.62 23.82
N SER A 250 18.95 -8.94 23.85
CA SER A 250 17.83 -9.84 23.65
C SER A 250 17.57 -10.68 24.90
N GLY A 251 16.29 -10.99 25.12
CA GLY A 251 15.84 -11.82 26.23
C GLY A 251 14.70 -12.72 25.77
N VAL A 252 14.70 -13.95 26.27
CA VAL A 252 13.62 -14.90 26.02
C VAL A 252 12.90 -15.12 27.33
N PHE A 253 11.59 -14.87 27.31
CA PHE A 253 10.72 -15.10 28.45
C PHE A 253 9.85 -16.31 28.13
N PRO A 254 10.04 -17.46 28.81
CA PRO A 254 9.28 -18.65 28.52
C PRO A 254 7.79 -18.42 28.82
N SER A 255 6.93 -19.06 28.02
CA SER A 255 5.49 -19.04 28.25
C SER A 255 5.16 -19.58 29.64
N PRO A 256 4.28 -18.91 30.41
CA PRO A 256 3.87 -19.38 31.73
C PRO A 256 2.90 -20.57 31.67
N PHE A 257 2.46 -20.98 30.48
CA PHE A 257 1.45 -22.02 30.30
C PHE A 257 2.05 -23.44 30.25
N HIS A 258 1.39 -24.37 30.94
CA HIS A 258 1.72 -25.80 30.91
C HIS A 258 1.05 -26.48 29.71
N TYR A 259 1.70 -26.42 28.54
CA TYR A 259 1.13 -26.94 27.30
C TYR A 259 0.84 -28.45 27.35
N GLU A 260 1.67 -29.24 28.03
CA GLU A 260 1.48 -30.70 28.14
C GLU A 260 0.14 -31.08 28.79
N ASP A 261 -0.32 -30.27 29.75
CA ASP A 261 -1.59 -30.50 30.46
C ASP A 261 -2.78 -29.85 29.75
N GLN A 262 -2.55 -28.76 29.02
CA GLN A 262 -3.60 -27.88 28.50
C GLN A 262 -3.90 -28.10 27.01
N VAL A 263 -2.98 -28.70 26.25
CA VAL A 263 -3.07 -28.83 24.79
C VAL A 263 -2.92 -30.28 24.36
N LYS A 264 -3.81 -30.72 23.46
CA LYS A 264 -3.67 -31.98 22.73
C LYS A 264 -3.47 -31.69 21.26
N TYR A 265 -2.34 -32.13 20.73
CA TYR A 265 -2.01 -32.00 19.31
C TYR A 265 -2.52 -33.20 18.52
N PHE A 266 -3.17 -32.94 17.39
CA PHE A 266 -3.61 -33.97 16.46
C PHE A 266 -3.14 -33.57 15.05
N GLN A 267 -2.52 -34.51 14.36
CA GLN A 267 -2.13 -34.34 12.96
C GLN A 267 -2.97 -35.26 12.09
N TYR A 268 -3.54 -34.70 11.03
CA TYR A 268 -4.22 -35.49 10.02
C TYR A 268 -3.17 -36.26 9.19
N ALA A 269 -3.30 -37.59 9.13
CA ALA A 269 -2.36 -38.48 8.45
C ALA A 269 -2.95 -39.14 7.17
N GLY A 270 -4.07 -38.63 6.65
CA GLY A 270 -4.72 -39.17 5.45
C GLY A 270 -4.28 -38.49 4.15
N GLY A 271 -5.14 -38.55 3.13
CA GLY A 271 -4.86 -38.08 1.76
C GLY A 271 -4.80 -36.56 1.59
N ASN A 272 -5.32 -36.03 0.48
CA ASN A 272 -5.22 -34.61 0.16
C ASN A 272 -5.90 -33.71 1.21
N GLY A 273 -5.10 -33.18 2.14
CA GLY A 273 -5.56 -32.29 3.22
C GLY A 273 -6.03 -30.92 2.73
N GLN A 274 -5.89 -30.60 1.45
CA GLN A 274 -6.40 -29.37 0.83
C GLN A 274 -7.81 -29.53 0.25
N ASP A 275 -8.41 -30.72 0.31
CA ASP A 275 -9.79 -30.94 -0.13
C ASP A 275 -10.77 -30.15 0.75
N PRO A 276 -11.51 -29.16 0.20
CA PRO A 276 -12.45 -28.35 0.98
C PRO A 276 -13.55 -29.18 1.63
N VAL A 277 -14.00 -30.26 1.00
CA VAL A 277 -15.06 -31.13 1.53
C VAL A 277 -14.55 -31.91 2.74
N LEU A 278 -13.28 -32.33 2.72
CA LEU A 278 -12.65 -33.00 3.84
C LEU A 278 -12.48 -32.06 5.03
N GLN A 279 -11.93 -30.87 4.78
CA GLN A 279 -11.73 -29.83 5.81
C GLN A 279 -13.07 -29.43 6.45
N GLU A 280 -14.08 -29.19 5.62
CA GLU A 280 -15.45 -28.90 6.04
C GLU A 280 -16.01 -29.99 6.95
N ASN A 281 -15.98 -31.26 6.52
CA ASN A 281 -16.52 -32.39 7.29
C ASN A 281 -15.85 -32.52 8.66
N LEU A 282 -14.53 -32.32 8.71
CA LEU A 282 -13.77 -32.33 9.96
C LEU A 282 -14.23 -31.20 10.89
N ILE A 283 -14.31 -29.97 10.38
CA ILE A 283 -14.75 -28.80 11.15
C ILE A 283 -16.17 -29.01 11.69
N TYR A 284 -17.10 -29.42 10.82
CA TYR A 284 -18.50 -29.64 11.18
C TYR A 284 -18.66 -30.76 12.22
N SER A 285 -17.95 -31.88 12.04
CA SER A 285 -18.00 -33.00 13.00
C SER A 285 -17.41 -32.64 14.36
N LEU A 286 -16.30 -31.91 14.40
CA LEU A 286 -15.70 -31.41 15.64
C LEU A 286 -16.65 -30.45 16.36
N HIS A 287 -17.26 -29.52 15.63
CA HIS A 287 -18.24 -28.60 16.19
C HIS A 287 -19.45 -29.34 16.76
N LYS A 288 -20.05 -30.28 16.02
CA LYS A 288 -21.20 -31.07 16.51
C LYS A 288 -20.86 -31.94 17.72
N LYS A 289 -19.66 -32.54 17.74
CA LYS A 289 -19.24 -33.44 18.81
C LYS A 289 -18.93 -32.70 20.11
N HIS A 290 -18.28 -31.54 20.01
CA HIS A 290 -17.75 -30.84 21.19
C HIS A 290 -18.57 -29.61 21.59
N ASN A 291 -19.34 -29.00 20.69
CA ASN A 291 -20.07 -27.75 20.88
C ASN A 291 -19.21 -26.67 21.58
N LYS A 292 -17.95 -26.53 21.15
CA LYS A 292 -16.99 -25.54 21.64
C LYS A 292 -16.73 -24.48 20.57
N ARG A 293 -16.15 -23.36 21.01
CA ARG A 293 -15.64 -22.33 20.09
C ARG A 293 -14.45 -22.90 19.34
N ILE A 294 -14.43 -22.75 18.02
CA ILE A 294 -13.36 -23.24 17.15
C ILE A 294 -12.88 -22.07 16.29
N LEU A 295 -11.57 -21.80 16.32
CA LEU A 295 -10.90 -20.94 15.36
C LEU A 295 -10.24 -21.84 14.31
N VAL A 296 -10.53 -21.59 13.04
CA VAL A 296 -9.94 -22.29 11.90
C VAL A 296 -9.10 -21.30 11.12
N LEU A 297 -7.81 -21.61 10.96
CA LEU A 297 -6.83 -20.82 10.21
C LEU A 297 -6.59 -21.46 8.84
N PHE A 298 -6.68 -20.68 7.78
CA PHE A 298 -6.43 -21.10 6.41
C PHE A 298 -5.20 -20.41 5.84
N THR A 299 -4.43 -21.15 5.03
CA THR A 299 -3.24 -20.65 4.32
C THR A 299 -3.58 -19.70 3.17
N SER A 300 -4.84 -19.68 2.71
CA SER A 300 -5.31 -18.76 1.67
C SER A 300 -6.80 -18.41 1.84
N ARG A 301 -7.21 -17.24 1.35
CA ARG A 301 -8.64 -16.86 1.26
C ARG A 301 -9.40 -17.79 0.35
N TYR A 302 -8.73 -18.33 -0.67
CA TYR A 302 -9.33 -19.30 -1.58
C TYR A 302 -9.78 -20.55 -0.81
N ALA A 303 -8.91 -21.10 0.05
CA ALA A 303 -9.26 -22.23 0.91
C ALA A 303 -10.39 -21.89 1.89
N LEU A 304 -10.31 -20.74 2.57
CA LEU A 304 -11.37 -20.23 3.46
C LEU A 304 -12.72 -20.17 2.73
N ASN A 305 -12.76 -19.53 1.56
CA ASN A 305 -13.99 -19.33 0.79
C ASN A 305 -14.60 -20.67 0.38
N ASN A 306 -13.79 -21.61 -0.14
CA ASN A 306 -14.27 -22.91 -0.57
C ASN A 306 -14.86 -23.70 0.60
N VAL A 307 -14.14 -23.77 1.73
CA VAL A 307 -14.63 -24.47 2.92
C VAL A 307 -15.88 -23.80 3.50
N TYR A 308 -15.93 -22.47 3.52
CA TYR A 308 -17.12 -21.74 3.95
C TYR A 308 -18.35 -22.09 3.11
N GLN A 309 -18.20 -22.17 1.78
CA GLN A 309 -19.30 -22.55 0.90
C GLN A 309 -19.77 -23.99 1.15
N GLU A 310 -18.85 -24.92 1.37
CA GLU A 310 -19.20 -26.30 1.72
C GLU A 310 -19.89 -26.39 3.10
N LEU A 311 -19.40 -25.66 4.12
CA LEU A 311 -20.03 -25.60 5.45
C LEU A 311 -21.47 -25.11 5.38
N ARG A 312 -21.75 -24.14 4.49
CA ARG A 312 -23.11 -23.61 4.29
C ARG A 312 -24.06 -24.61 3.63
N LYS A 313 -23.57 -25.66 2.98
CA LYS A 313 -24.41 -26.73 2.41
C LYS A 313 -24.85 -27.78 3.45
N LYS A 314 -24.28 -27.79 4.67
CA LYS A 314 -24.64 -28.78 5.69
C LYS A 314 -26.04 -28.58 6.29
N PRO A 315 -26.68 -29.66 6.76
CA PRO A 315 -27.96 -29.56 7.45
C PRO A 315 -27.82 -28.75 8.75
N GLY A 316 -28.72 -27.76 8.94
CA GLY A 316 -28.67 -26.85 10.09
C GLY A 316 -27.60 -25.75 9.98
N SER A 317 -27.00 -25.54 8.81
CA SER A 317 -25.96 -24.53 8.59
C SER A 317 -26.41 -23.09 8.79
N ARG A 318 -27.72 -22.83 8.70
CA ARG A 318 -28.33 -21.51 8.96
C ARG A 318 -28.24 -21.13 10.44
N ASP A 319 -28.27 -22.13 11.31
CA ASP A 319 -28.22 -21.96 12.76
C ASP A 319 -26.79 -22.08 13.29
N LEU A 320 -25.81 -22.44 12.45
CA LEU A 320 -24.40 -22.47 12.83
C LEU A 320 -23.84 -21.03 12.93
N PRO A 321 -23.31 -20.62 14.08
CA PRO A 321 -22.69 -19.31 14.27
C PRO A 321 -21.30 -19.27 13.63
N ILE A 322 -21.26 -19.16 12.31
CA ILE A 322 -20.04 -19.08 11.50
C ILE A 322 -19.70 -17.61 11.21
N PHE A 323 -18.53 -17.18 11.65
CA PHE A 323 -17.95 -15.87 11.38
C PHE A 323 -16.69 -16.04 10.55
N ALA A 324 -16.80 -15.81 9.24
CA ALA A 324 -15.69 -15.96 8.31
C ALA A 324 -15.21 -14.59 7.81
N GLN A 325 -13.90 -14.41 7.71
CA GLN A 325 -13.25 -13.22 7.18
C GLN A 325 -13.35 -13.17 5.64
N LEU A 326 -14.57 -13.02 5.12
CA LEU A 326 -14.87 -12.91 3.68
C LEU A 326 -14.69 -11.45 3.20
N ARG A 327 -14.52 -11.23 1.89
CA ARG A 327 -14.35 -9.88 1.32
C ARG A 327 -15.66 -9.07 1.40
N GLY A 328 -15.58 -7.87 1.97
CA GLY A 328 -16.66 -6.88 2.15
C GLY A 328 -16.20 -5.80 3.14
N PRO A 329 -16.85 -4.61 3.24
CA PRO A 329 -16.54 -3.69 4.34
C PRO A 329 -16.66 -4.47 5.64
N PHE A 330 -15.74 -4.26 6.59
CA PHE A 330 -15.73 -4.91 7.90
C PHE A 330 -17.08 -4.68 8.59
N THR A 331 -18.07 -5.53 8.32
CA THR A 331 -19.12 -5.80 9.27
C THR A 331 -18.48 -6.74 10.27
N ALA A 332 -17.90 -6.14 11.30
CA ALA A 332 -18.19 -6.63 12.63
C ALA A 332 -19.71 -6.85 12.69
N CYS A 333 -20.17 -8.07 12.39
CA CYS A 333 -21.52 -8.48 12.66
C CYS A 333 -21.64 -8.52 14.18
N TYR A 334 -21.91 -7.34 14.75
CA TYR A 334 -22.28 -7.14 16.14
C TYR A 334 -23.59 -7.90 16.37
N TYR A 335 -23.49 -9.16 16.78
CA TYR A 335 -24.58 -9.84 17.48
C TYR A 335 -24.41 -9.56 18.98
N PRO A 336 -25.43 -9.01 19.67
CA PRO A 336 -25.37 -8.69 21.09
C PRO A 336 -25.35 -10.00 21.89
N GLY A 337 -24.14 -10.48 22.19
CA GLY A 337 -23.87 -11.77 22.82
C GLY A 337 -22.39 -12.14 22.78
N TYR A 338 -21.64 -11.57 21.82
CA TYR A 338 -20.18 -11.61 21.77
C TYR A 338 -19.63 -10.21 22.08
N ALA A 339 -19.27 -9.97 23.33
CA ALA A 339 -18.72 -8.70 23.81
C ALA A 339 -17.33 -8.43 23.21
N SER A 340 -17.26 -7.39 22.38
CA SER A 340 -16.30 -6.26 22.38
C SER A 340 -14.78 -6.46 22.39
N ASN A 341 -14.18 -7.65 22.49
CA ASN A 341 -12.71 -7.82 22.47
C ASN A 341 -12.30 -9.05 21.64
N GLN A 342 -12.48 -9.01 20.32
CA GLN A 342 -11.76 -9.92 19.43
C GLN A 342 -10.68 -9.14 18.70
N GLU A 343 -9.46 -9.24 19.21
CA GLU A 343 -8.27 -9.08 18.38
C GLU A 343 -8.32 -10.18 17.32
N TRP A 344 -8.48 -9.77 16.06
CA TRP A 344 -8.22 -10.66 14.95
C TRP A 344 -6.73 -10.98 15.01
N ASP A 345 -6.39 -12.26 15.12
CA ASP A 345 -5.00 -12.67 15.06
C ASP A 345 -4.45 -12.23 13.68
N PRO A 346 -3.31 -11.51 13.60
CA PRO A 346 -2.75 -11.04 12.33
C PRO A 346 -2.34 -12.19 11.39
N PHE A 347 -2.28 -13.44 11.88
CA PHE A 347 -1.86 -14.59 11.11
C PHE A 347 -3.03 -15.29 10.39
N GLY A 348 -3.03 -15.18 9.06
CA GLY A 348 -3.82 -16.02 8.15
C GLY A 348 -5.29 -15.59 7.95
N TYR A 349 -6.03 -16.42 7.22
CA TYR A 349 -7.45 -16.18 6.93
C TYR A 349 -8.32 -17.00 7.86
N GLN A 350 -9.26 -16.34 8.54
CA GLN A 350 -9.86 -16.90 9.74
C GLN A 350 -11.36 -17.18 9.59
N CYS A 351 -11.78 -18.29 10.19
CA CYS A 351 -13.18 -18.63 10.40
C CYS A 351 -13.40 -19.06 11.85
N VAL A 352 -14.36 -18.43 12.53
CA VAL A 352 -14.74 -18.77 13.90
C VAL A 352 -16.11 -19.45 13.89
N LEU A 353 -16.21 -20.58 14.57
CA LEU A 353 -17.49 -21.19 14.93
C LEU A 353 -17.79 -20.92 16.41
N GLY A 354 -18.91 -20.26 16.68
CA GLY A 354 -19.43 -20.00 18.02
C GLY A 354 -20.06 -21.23 18.67
N ARG A 355 -20.54 -21.09 19.91
CA ARG A 355 -21.44 -22.07 20.54
C ARG A 355 -22.88 -21.78 20.11
N ASN A 356 -23.68 -22.83 19.95
CA ASN A 356 -25.14 -22.71 19.84
C ASN A 356 -25.77 -22.26 21.15
#